data_AF-A0A6G8NF15-F1
#
_entry.id   AF-A0A6G8NF15-F1
#
_cell.length_a   1.000
_cell.length_b   1.000
_cell.length_c   1.000
_cell.angle_alpha   90.00
_cell.angle_beta   90.00
_cell.angle_gamma   90.00
#
_symmetry.space_group_name_H-M   'P 1'
#
loop_
_entity.id
_entity.type
_entity.pdbx_description
1 polymer ?
#
loop_
_entity_poly.entity_id
_entity_poly.type
_entity_poly.pdbx_seq_one_letter_code
_entity_poly.pdbx_strand_id
1 'polypeptide(L)'
;MAGILIIAHAPFASALRECITHIYGGLPARIGAIDVKPDCDPVEVRAFARSEIDRLKEENGAIVLTDVFGATPANIAQSLASGSVRVLAGVNLPMLVRAVCYRTTPLDTLAEKSLQGGSKGIQELDASTPANPCAMASAAAAAVANCAAGAAATSCMPAKVASH
;
A
#
# COMPACT_ATOMS: atom_id res chain seq x y z
N MET A 1 -0.99 15.02 10.93
CA MET A 1 -1.21 14.11 9.78
C MET A 1 -2.04 12.92 10.23
N ALA A 2 -2.97 12.41 9.41
CA ALA A 2 -3.82 11.29 9.80
C ALA A 2 -3.05 9.97 9.82
N GLY A 3 -3.30 9.14 10.84
CA GLY A 3 -2.84 7.75 10.88
C GLY A 3 -3.68 6.84 10.00
N ILE A 4 -3.10 5.77 9.46
CA ILE A 4 -3.82 4.77 8.64
C ILE A 4 -3.68 3.41 9.33
N LEU A 5 -4.80 2.75 9.62
CA LEU A 5 -4.82 1.39 10.15
C LEU A 5 -5.60 0.48 9.20
N ILE A 6 -4.99 -0.62 8.78
CA ILE A 6 -5.66 -1.64 7.97
C ILE A 6 -6.06 -2.79 8.90
N ILE A 7 -7.33 -3.19 8.89
CA ILE A 7 -7.82 -4.35 9.66
C ILE A 7 -8.55 -5.25 8.67
N ALA A 8 -8.04 -6.45 8.43
CA ALA A 8 -8.61 -7.38 7.45
C ALA A 8 -8.37 -8.82 7.88
N HIS A 9 -8.98 -9.78 7.20
CA HIS A 9 -8.63 -11.18 7.42
C HIS A 9 -7.16 -11.43 7.13
N ALA A 10 -6.53 -12.30 7.91
CA ALA A 10 -5.14 -12.69 7.68
C ALA A 10 -4.96 -13.40 6.32
N PRO A 11 -3.89 -13.12 5.55
CA PRO A 11 -2.83 -12.12 5.74
C PRO A 11 -3.04 -10.85 4.88
N PHE A 12 -4.28 -10.42 4.66
CA PHE A 12 -4.59 -9.38 3.68
C PHE A 12 -4.17 -7.98 4.15
N ALA A 13 -4.26 -7.68 5.44
CA ALA A 13 -3.89 -6.36 5.95
C ALA A 13 -2.38 -6.10 5.83
N SER A 14 -1.57 -7.11 6.21
CA SER A 14 -0.11 -7.04 6.05
C SER A 14 0.30 -6.96 4.58
N ALA A 15 -0.31 -7.77 3.71
CA ALA A 15 -0.04 -7.73 2.27
C ALA A 15 -0.28 -6.34 1.66
N LEU A 16 -1.40 -5.68 1.99
CA LEU A 16 -1.68 -4.31 1.52
C LEU A 16 -0.64 -3.29 2.02
N ARG A 17 -0.16 -3.44 3.26
CA ARG A 17 0.91 -2.60 3.82
C ARG A 17 2.24 -2.80 3.09
N GLU A 18 2.56 -4.03 2.73
CA GLU A 18 3.76 -4.36 1.94
C GLU A 18 3.67 -3.81 0.52
N CYS A 19 2.51 -3.90 -0.14
CA CYS A 19 2.30 -3.27 -1.44
C CYS A 19 2.56 -1.76 -1.40
N ILE A 20 2.08 -1.06 -0.37
CA ILE A 20 2.36 0.38 -0.20
C ILE A 20 3.84 0.64 0.06
N THR A 21 4.48 -0.18 0.89
CA THR A 21 5.92 -0.09 1.11
C THR A 21 6.69 -0.19 -0.20
N HIS A 22 6.30 -1.12 -1.07
CA HIS A 22 6.88 -1.28 -2.40
C HIS A 22 6.64 -0.04 -3.28
N ILE A 23 5.39 0.43 -3.36
CA ILE A 23 5.00 1.59 -4.20
C ILE A 23 5.78 2.85 -3.84
N TYR A 24 6.02 3.10 -2.56
CA TYR A 24 6.70 4.32 -2.08
C TYR A 24 8.20 4.13 -1.83
N GLY A 25 8.78 2.95 -2.11
CA GLY A 25 10.20 2.66 -1.86
C GLY A 25 10.58 2.62 -0.37
N GLY A 26 9.60 2.40 0.50
CA GLY A 26 9.71 2.44 1.95
C GLY A 26 8.33 2.59 2.59
N LEU A 27 8.16 2.14 3.84
CA LEU A 27 6.88 2.22 4.52
C LEU A 27 6.62 3.67 4.96
N PRO A 28 5.59 4.36 4.43
CA PRO A 28 5.26 5.69 4.91
C PRO A 28 4.95 5.64 6.41
N ALA A 29 5.39 6.65 7.15
CA ALA A 29 5.18 6.72 8.60
C ALA A 29 3.69 6.58 8.96
N ARG A 30 3.39 6.05 10.15
CA ARG A 30 2.03 5.97 10.71
C ARG A 30 1.04 5.15 9.88
N ILE A 31 1.50 4.03 9.33
CA ILE A 31 0.65 3.00 8.72
C ILE A 31 0.78 1.70 9.52
N GLY A 32 -0.32 1.22 10.07
CA GLY A 32 -0.44 -0.06 10.77
C GLY A 32 -1.28 -1.07 10.00
N ALA A 33 -1.12 -2.34 10.34
CA ALA A 33 -1.91 -3.44 9.80
C ALA A 33 -2.21 -4.47 10.91
N ILE A 34 -3.43 -4.98 10.93
CA ILE A 34 -3.90 -6.03 11.85
C ILE A 34 -4.55 -7.10 11.01
N ASP A 35 -3.91 -8.27 10.99
CA ASP A 35 -4.45 -9.48 10.39
C ASP A 35 -5.31 -10.22 11.42
N VAL A 36 -6.61 -10.25 11.18
CA VAL A 36 -7.59 -10.96 12.00
C VAL A 36 -7.59 -12.43 11.60
N LYS A 37 -7.18 -13.30 12.52
CA LYS A 37 -7.18 -14.75 12.31
C LYS A 37 -8.54 -15.37 12.65
N PRO A 38 -8.89 -16.55 12.12
CA PRO A 38 -10.18 -17.19 12.43
C PRO A 38 -10.39 -17.52 13.92
N ASP A 39 -9.29 -17.74 14.66
CA ASP A 39 -9.27 -18.20 16.05
C ASP A 39 -9.00 -17.07 17.07
N CYS A 40 -8.88 -15.82 16.62
CA CYS A 40 -8.63 -14.71 17.53
C CYS A 40 -9.87 -14.32 18.34
N ASP A 41 -9.68 -13.86 19.57
CA ASP A 41 -10.74 -13.21 20.35
C ASP A 41 -10.99 -11.78 19.80
N PRO A 42 -12.19 -11.48 19.27
CA PRO A 42 -12.51 -10.14 18.77
C PRO A 42 -12.39 -9.04 19.83
N VAL A 43 -12.55 -9.36 21.12
CA VAL A 43 -12.40 -8.39 22.22
C VAL A 43 -10.95 -7.95 22.35
N GLU A 44 -10.02 -8.91 22.34
CA GLU A 44 -8.58 -8.64 22.40
C GLU A 44 -8.11 -7.87 21.17
N VAL A 45 -8.54 -8.29 19.97
CA VAL A 45 -8.18 -7.61 18.72
C VAL A 45 -8.73 -6.18 18.69
N ARG A 46 -9.95 -5.94 19.19
CA ARG A 46 -10.51 -4.59 19.32
C ARG A 46 -9.70 -3.72 20.27
N ALA A 47 -9.30 -4.26 21.42
CA ALA A 47 -8.47 -3.53 22.38
C ALA A 47 -7.11 -3.17 21.77
N PHE A 48 -6.48 -4.11 21.07
CA PHE A 48 -5.23 -3.88 20.35
C PHE A 48 -5.40 -2.83 19.24
N ALA A 49 -6.47 -2.91 18.45
CA ALA A 49 -6.76 -1.95 17.40
C ALA A 49 -6.98 -0.52 17.93
N ARG A 50 -7.57 -0.36 19.12
CA ARG A 50 -7.68 0.94 19.79
C ARG A 50 -6.31 1.49 20.15
N SER A 51 -5.46 0.67 20.77
CA SER A 51 -4.08 1.06 21.10
C SER A 51 -3.28 1.46 19.85
N GLU A 52 -3.45 0.72 18.76
CA GLU A 52 -2.78 1.04 17.50
C GLU A 52 -3.26 2.35 16.89
N ILE A 53 -4.57 2.64 16.93
CA ILE A 53 -5.10 3.95 16.52
C ILE A 53 -4.48 5.06 17.35
N ASP A 54 -4.39 4.91 18.67
CA ASP A 54 -3.83 5.94 19.56
C ASP A 54 -2.34 6.16 19.31
N ARG A 55 -1.59 5.11 18.97
CA ARG A 55 -0.18 5.18 18.57
C ARG A 55 0.01 5.87 17.22
N LEU A 56 -0.88 5.60 16.26
CA LEU A 56 -0.76 6.07 14.88
C LEU A 56 -1.27 7.50 14.69
N LYS A 57 -2.37 7.87 15.35
CA LYS A 57 -3.05 9.16 15.16
C LYS A 57 -2.24 10.33 15.70
N GLU A 58 -2.43 11.48 15.06
CA GLU A 58 -2.03 12.79 15.60
C GLU A 58 -3.30 13.66 15.68
N GLU A 59 -3.16 14.98 15.63
CA GLU A 59 -4.27 15.94 15.68
C GLU A 59 -5.29 15.76 14.55
N ASN A 60 -4.89 15.23 13.39
CA ASN A 60 -5.77 15.03 12.23
C ASN A 60 -6.57 13.70 12.28
N GLY A 61 -6.50 12.98 13.40
CA GLY A 61 -7.23 11.72 13.59
C GLY A 61 -6.64 10.52 12.84
N ALA A 62 -7.49 9.54 12.55
CA ALA A 62 -7.11 8.32 11.85
C ALA A 62 -8.19 7.83 10.87
N ILE A 63 -7.75 7.11 9.84
CA ILE A 63 -8.61 6.34 8.94
C ILE A 63 -8.33 4.86 9.11
N VAL A 64 -9.38 4.07 9.32
CA VAL A 64 -9.35 2.62 9.41
C VAL A 64 -9.92 2.06 8.11
N LEU A 65 -9.19 1.16 7.47
CA LEU A 65 -9.59 0.51 6.23
C LEU A 65 -9.81 -0.98 6.48
N THR A 66 -10.95 -1.52 6.09
CA THR A 66 -11.31 -2.94 6.22
C THR A 66 -11.66 -3.55 4.88
N ASP A 67 -11.48 -4.86 4.78
CA ASP A 67 -11.73 -5.66 3.58
C ASP A 67 -13.22 -5.77 3.21
N VAL A 68 -14.02 -6.47 4.01
CA VAL A 68 -15.39 -6.83 3.65
C VAL A 68 -16.36 -6.44 4.76
N PHE A 69 -17.42 -5.72 4.38
CA PHE A 69 -18.47 -5.32 5.31
C PHE A 69 -19.21 -6.54 5.89
N GLY A 70 -19.55 -6.48 7.18
CA GLY A 70 -20.29 -7.53 7.87
C GLY A 70 -19.45 -8.68 8.44
N ALA A 71 -18.14 -8.72 8.15
CA ALA A 71 -17.24 -9.70 8.77
C ALA A 71 -16.62 -9.21 10.07
N THR A 72 -15.98 -10.12 10.82
CA THR A 72 -15.30 -9.82 12.09
C THR A 72 -14.33 -8.63 12.00
N PRO A 73 -13.44 -8.50 10.98
CA PRO A 73 -12.59 -7.33 10.84
C PRO A 73 -13.37 -6.03 10.73
N ALA A 74 -14.44 -6.02 9.92
CA ALA A 74 -15.27 -4.83 9.74
C ALA A 74 -16.06 -4.46 10.99
N ASN A 75 -16.56 -5.44 11.75
CA ASN A 75 -17.25 -5.19 13.02
C ASN A 75 -16.29 -4.62 14.09
N ILE A 76 -15.03 -5.10 14.11
CA ILE A 76 -13.97 -4.52 14.94
C ILE A 76 -13.70 -3.09 14.47
N ALA A 77 -13.41 -2.87 13.18
CA ALA A 77 -13.12 -1.56 12.62
C ALA A 77 -14.26 -0.55 12.88
N GLN A 78 -15.52 -0.94 12.64
CA GLN A 78 -16.69 -0.09 12.84
C GLN A 78 -16.84 0.38 14.29
N SER A 79 -16.53 -0.50 15.27
CA SER A 79 -16.55 -0.13 16.69
C SER A 79 -15.50 0.93 17.09
N LEU A 80 -14.53 1.19 16.22
CA LEU A 80 -13.50 2.19 16.42
C LEU A 80 -13.91 3.59 15.94
N ALA A 81 -14.96 3.69 15.12
CA ALA A 81 -15.45 4.94 14.54
C ALA A 81 -15.78 5.99 15.60
N SER A 82 -15.39 7.24 15.34
CA SER A 82 -15.64 8.39 16.22
C SER A 82 -15.49 9.70 15.44
N GLY A 83 -15.65 10.85 16.10
CA GLY A 83 -15.36 12.16 15.46
C GLY A 83 -13.92 12.32 14.95
N SER A 84 -12.97 11.54 15.50
CA SER A 84 -11.55 11.55 15.10
C SER A 84 -11.11 10.30 14.33
N VAL A 85 -12.03 9.37 14.06
CA VAL A 85 -11.72 8.10 13.39
C VAL A 85 -12.77 7.81 12.33
N ARG A 86 -12.34 7.74 11.07
CA ARG A 86 -13.19 7.30 9.95
C ARG A 86 -12.90 5.85 9.59
N VAL A 87 -13.95 5.11 9.23
CA VAL A 87 -13.86 3.69 8.89
C VAL A 87 -14.42 3.47 7.49
N LEU A 88 -13.65 2.86 6.61
CA LEU A 88 -14.07 2.52 5.24
C LEU A 88 -13.90 1.01 5.00
N ALA A 89 -14.89 0.39 4.36
CA ALA A 89 -14.83 -1.01 3.93
C ALA A 89 -14.56 -1.13 2.42
N GLY A 90 -14.18 -2.32 1.96
CA GLY A 90 -13.84 -2.56 0.56
C GLY A 90 -12.44 -2.09 0.20
N VAL A 91 -11.47 -2.19 1.12
CA VAL A 91 -10.12 -1.70 0.87
C VAL A 91 -9.48 -2.36 -0.34
N ASN A 92 -8.90 -1.53 -1.20
CA ASN A 92 -8.08 -1.93 -2.33
C ASN A 92 -6.86 -1.00 -2.46
N LEU A 93 -5.91 -1.32 -3.33
CA LEU A 93 -4.70 -0.51 -3.48
C LEU A 93 -4.97 0.94 -3.92
N PRO A 94 -5.84 1.23 -4.90
CA PRO A 94 -6.19 2.61 -5.26
C PRO A 94 -6.74 3.45 -4.09
N MET A 95 -7.60 2.86 -3.25
CA MET A 95 -8.09 3.50 -2.03
C MET A 95 -6.94 3.84 -1.08
N LEU A 96 -6.06 2.87 -0.83
CA LEU A 96 -4.95 3.02 0.10
C LEU A 96 -3.90 4.04 -0.39
N VAL A 97 -3.59 4.05 -1.70
CA VAL A 97 -2.74 5.07 -2.31
C VAL A 97 -3.35 6.47 -2.13
N ARG A 98 -4.66 6.63 -2.35
CA ARG A 98 -5.34 7.91 -2.07
C ARG A 98 -5.31 8.28 -0.59
N ALA A 99 -5.51 7.32 0.31
CA ALA A 99 -5.41 7.57 1.74
C ALA A 99 -4.02 8.11 2.12
N VAL A 100 -2.94 7.53 1.55
CA VAL A 100 -1.57 8.02 1.76
C VAL A 100 -1.36 9.41 1.15
N CYS A 101 -1.81 9.66 -0.08
CA CYS A 101 -1.63 10.95 -0.74
C CYS A 101 -2.35 12.12 -0.04
N TYR A 102 -3.52 11.89 0.54
CA TYR A 102 -4.38 12.94 1.10
C TYR A 102 -4.36 12.98 2.64
N ARG A 103 -3.50 12.21 3.31
CA ARG A 103 -3.43 12.08 4.79
C ARG A 103 -3.20 13.39 5.58
N THR A 104 -2.86 14.49 4.91
CA THR A 104 -2.68 15.81 5.51
C THR A 104 -3.90 16.72 5.36
N THR A 105 -4.92 16.32 4.60
CA THR A 105 -6.17 17.07 4.45
C THR A 105 -7.13 16.77 5.61
N PRO A 106 -8.19 17.58 5.82
CA PRO A 106 -9.20 17.30 6.85
C PRO A 106 -9.77 15.88 6.73
N LEU A 107 -10.08 15.26 7.86
CA LEU A 107 -10.45 13.84 7.94
C LEU A 107 -11.67 13.48 7.06
N ASP A 108 -12.66 14.37 6.94
CA ASP A 108 -13.80 14.22 6.01
C ASP A 108 -13.35 14.12 4.56
N THR A 109 -12.49 15.06 4.13
CA THR A 109 -11.93 15.10 2.78
C THR A 109 -11.07 13.88 2.51
N LEU A 110 -10.26 13.44 3.47
CA LEU A 110 -9.46 12.22 3.37
C LEU A 110 -10.35 11.00 3.13
N ALA A 111 -11.44 10.84 3.89
CA ALA A 111 -12.38 9.75 3.72
C ALA A 111 -13.05 9.77 2.33
N GLU A 112 -13.49 10.95 1.87
CA GLU A 112 -14.10 11.13 0.55
C GLU A 112 -13.12 10.78 -0.59
N LYS A 113 -11.88 11.28 -0.53
CA LYS A 113 -10.84 10.99 -1.53
C LYS A 113 -10.43 9.53 -1.54
N SER A 114 -10.41 8.89 -0.38
CA SER A 114 -10.11 7.46 -0.25
C SER A 114 -11.23 6.63 -0.90
N LEU A 115 -12.51 6.92 -0.59
CA LEU A 115 -13.66 6.27 -1.23
C LEU A 115 -13.67 6.45 -2.75
N GLN A 116 -13.41 7.69 -3.23
CA GLN A 116 -13.29 7.96 -4.67
C GLN A 116 -12.14 7.18 -5.30
N GLY A 117 -11.00 7.04 -4.59
CA GLY A 117 -9.89 6.21 -5.03
C GLY A 117 -10.27 4.75 -5.18
N GLY A 118 -10.95 4.21 -4.18
CA GLY A 118 -11.40 2.83 -4.17
C GLY A 118 -12.37 2.51 -5.29
N SER A 119 -13.38 3.35 -5.50
CA SER A 119 -14.41 3.13 -6.52
C SER A 119 -13.89 3.38 -7.95
N LYS A 120 -13.21 4.51 -8.20
CA LYS A 120 -12.66 4.82 -9.53
C LYS A 120 -11.46 3.95 -9.92
N GLY A 121 -10.85 3.29 -8.95
CA GLY A 121 -9.76 2.34 -9.18
C GLY A 121 -10.23 0.99 -9.70
N ILE A 122 -11.53 0.69 -9.63
CA ILE A 122 -12.12 -0.53 -10.21
C ILE A 122 -12.41 -0.24 -11.68
N GLN A 123 -11.61 -0.81 -12.57
CA GLN A 123 -11.71 -0.63 -14.02
C GLN A 123 -11.50 -1.97 -14.71
N GLU A 124 -12.27 -2.22 -15.76
CA GLU A 124 -11.95 -3.28 -16.70
C GLU A 124 -10.75 -2.84 -17.55
N LEU A 125 -9.78 -3.72 -17.72
CA LEU A 125 -8.64 -3.50 -18.60
C LEU A 125 -8.82 -4.39 -19.82
N ASP A 126 -8.97 -3.77 -20.98
CA ASP A 126 -9.04 -4.44 -22.27
C ASP A 126 -7.86 -4.06 -23.17
N ALA A 127 -7.77 -4.67 -24.35
CA ALA A 127 -6.71 -4.39 -25.31
C ALA A 127 -6.71 -2.94 -25.85
N SER A 128 -7.78 -2.18 -25.63
CA SER A 128 -7.94 -0.79 -26.04
C SER A 128 -7.62 0.22 -24.93
N THR A 129 -7.45 -0.25 -23.70
CA THR A 129 -7.20 0.59 -22.53
C THR A 129 -5.84 1.29 -22.70
N PRO A 130 -5.79 2.63 -22.77
CA PRO A 130 -4.55 3.35 -23.00
C PRO A 130 -3.54 3.03 -21.89
N ALA A 131 -2.34 2.58 -22.28
CA ALA A 131 -1.25 2.40 -21.33
C ALA A 131 -0.97 3.74 -20.66
N ASN A 132 -0.98 3.76 -19.32
CA ASN A 132 -0.65 4.97 -18.56
C ASN A 132 0.79 5.41 -18.93
N PRO A 133 1.01 6.62 -19.48
CA PRO A 133 2.32 7.01 -20.02
C PRO A 133 3.46 6.89 -19.00
N CYS A 134 3.15 7.06 -17.71
CA CYS A 134 4.12 6.95 -16.62
C CYS A 134 4.59 5.51 -16.37
N ALA A 135 3.75 4.49 -16.61
CA ALA A 135 4.11 3.09 -16.46
C ALA A 135 5.13 2.64 -17.53
N MET A 136 4.98 3.14 -18.75
CA MET A 136 5.88 2.85 -19.88
C MET A 136 7.27 3.47 -19.71
N ALA A 137 7.39 4.58 -18.98
CA ALA A 137 8.69 5.21 -18.68
C ALA A 137 9.50 4.43 -17.62
N SER A 138 8.83 3.75 -16.68
CA SER A 138 9.51 2.98 -15.62
C SER A 138 10.03 1.61 -16.10
N ALA A 139 9.36 0.97 -17.06
CA ALA A 139 9.83 -0.28 -17.66
C ALA A 139 11.09 -0.07 -18.51
N ALA A 140 11.21 1.07 -19.19
CA ALA A 140 12.44 1.45 -19.90
C ALA A 140 13.60 1.76 -18.93
N ALA A 141 13.33 2.37 -17.77
CA ALA A 141 14.35 2.67 -16.77
C ALA A 141 14.93 1.39 -16.11
N ALA A 142 14.11 0.36 -15.90
CA ALA A 142 14.57 -0.93 -15.38
C ALA A 142 15.43 -1.71 -16.38
N ALA A 143 15.21 -1.55 -17.69
CA ALA A 143 16.03 -2.18 -18.72
C ALA A 143 17.42 -1.52 -18.87
N VAL A 144 17.55 -0.21 -18.64
CA VAL A 144 18.84 0.49 -18.74
C VAL A 144 19.76 0.17 -17.55
N ALA A 145 19.20 -0.17 -16.38
CA ALA A 145 20.00 -0.58 -15.22
C ALA A 145 20.67 -1.96 -15.38
N ASN A 146 20.14 -2.83 -16.24
CA ASN A 146 20.67 -4.19 -16.43
C ASN A 146 21.57 -4.35 -17.66
N CYS A 147 21.73 -3.30 -18.49
CA CYS A 147 22.67 -3.31 -19.62
C CYS A 147 24.07 -2.75 -19.27
N ALA A 148 24.27 -2.16 -18.09
CA ALA A 148 25.57 -1.63 -17.66
C ALA A 148 26.45 -2.63 -16.87
N ALA A 149 25.97 -3.86 -16.62
CA ALA A 149 26.69 -4.86 -15.81
C ALA A 149 27.05 -6.16 -16.56
N GLY A 150 26.88 -6.21 -17.88
CA GLY A 150 27.04 -7.45 -18.65
C GLY A 150 27.54 -7.26 -20.08
N ALA A 151 28.69 -6.59 -20.27
CA ALA A 151 29.41 -6.62 -21.54
C ALA A 151 30.90 -6.25 -21.37
N ALA A 152 31.69 -7.20 -20.86
CA ALA A 152 33.12 -7.27 -21.16
C ALA A 152 33.51 -8.75 -21.27
N ALA A 153 32.99 -9.41 -22.31
CA ALA A 153 33.54 -10.67 -22.77
C ALA A 153 34.59 -10.37 -23.85
N THR A 154 35.84 -10.69 -23.51
CA THR A 154 36.76 -11.51 -24.31
C THR A 154 36.82 -11.27 -25.82
N SER A 155 37.96 -10.81 -26.33
CA SER A 155 38.56 -11.42 -27.53
C SER A 155 40.00 -10.95 -27.79
N CYS A 156 40.77 -11.84 -28.43
CA CYS A 156 42.02 -11.65 -29.17
C CYS A 156 43.35 -11.81 -28.41
N MET A 157 43.80 -13.06 -28.30
CA MET A 157 45.18 -13.39 -28.70
C MET A 157 45.25 -13.53 -30.23
N PRO A 158 46.38 -13.13 -30.84
CA PRO A 158 47.20 -14.16 -31.47
C PRO A 158 48.69 -14.05 -31.10
N ALA A 159 49.36 -15.20 -31.13
CA ALA A 159 50.80 -15.37 -30.94
C ALA A 159 51.61 -15.00 -32.20
N LYS A 160 52.76 -14.32 -32.04
CA LYS A 160 54.12 -14.76 -32.46
C LYS A 160 55.18 -13.62 -32.53
N VAL A 161 56.31 -13.90 -31.85
CA VAL A 161 57.73 -13.82 -32.28
C VAL A 161 58.42 -12.47 -32.56
N ALA A 162 59.49 -12.19 -31.78
CA ALA A 162 60.87 -11.81 -32.17
C ALA A 162 61.47 -10.81 -31.13
N SER A 163 62.53 -11.22 -30.40
CA SER A 163 63.92 -10.73 -30.52
C SER A 163 64.31 -9.66 -29.49
N HIS A 164 64.88 -10.05 -28.35
CA HIS A 164 66.32 -10.05 -28.04
C HIS A 164 66.55 -10.56 -26.61
#